data_AF-A0A0Q8H4Q9-F1
#
_entry.id   AF-A0A0Q8H4Q9-F1
#
_cell.length_a   1.000
_cell.length_b   1.000
_cell.length_c   1.000
_cell.angle_alpha   90.00
_cell.angle_beta   90.00
_cell.angle_gamma   90.00
#
_symmetry.space_group_name_H-M   'P 1'
#
loop_
_entity.id
_entity.type
_entity.pdbx_description
1 polymer ?
#
loop_
_entity_poly.entity_id
_entity_poly.type
_entity_poly.pdbx_seq_one_letter_code
_entity_poly.pdbx_strand_id
1 'polypeptide(L)'
;MPYVSTSRRLIFAALALLAEGLHLGWEALHGGIVSHHLLQSAAMPAISNAWGLLIVPALAAWAAGRLPRPGVAARDWRPVALGLALPLLLGAALSLAFGLKLQALTEIIFFTLLLVALLLPAHRPESLLGFVLGMSWTFGAVLPTAIGAVIAGLSWALRGAARWAWQAARPA
;
A
#
# COMPACT_ATOMS: atom_id res chain seq x y z
N MET A 1 23.17 -10.15 3.77
CA MET A 1 21.79 -9.65 3.95
C MET A 1 20.82 -10.84 3.93
N PRO A 2 20.39 -11.37 5.09
CA PRO A 2 19.62 -12.60 5.11
C PRO A 2 18.11 -12.35 4.87
N TYR A 3 17.62 -12.55 3.63
CA TYR A 3 16.21 -12.43 3.22
C TYR A 3 15.26 -13.48 3.86
N VAL A 4 13.99 -13.17 4.11
CA VAL A 4 12.99 -14.17 4.57
C VAL A 4 12.94 -15.40 3.64
N SER A 5 12.66 -16.59 4.18
CA SER A 5 12.60 -17.82 3.36
C SER A 5 11.58 -17.70 2.22
N THR A 6 11.93 -18.23 1.05
CA THR A 6 11.09 -18.24 -0.15
C THR A 6 9.67 -18.72 0.14
N SER A 7 9.53 -19.75 0.99
CA SER A 7 8.23 -20.32 1.39
C SER A 7 7.27 -19.29 1.98
N ARG A 8 7.75 -18.36 2.82
CA ARG A 8 6.88 -17.34 3.43
C ARG A 8 6.42 -16.30 2.42
N ARG A 9 7.31 -15.87 1.53
CA ARG A 9 6.95 -14.91 0.46
C ARG A 9 5.83 -15.50 -0.39
N LEU A 10 5.92 -16.79 -0.71
CA LEU A 10 4.89 -17.53 -1.42
C LEU A 10 3.58 -17.65 -0.62
N ILE A 11 3.65 -17.89 0.70
CA ILE A 11 2.45 -17.90 1.55
C ILE A 11 1.73 -16.54 1.51
N PHE A 12 2.45 -15.43 1.71
CA PHE A 12 1.86 -14.10 1.63
C PHE A 12 1.30 -13.79 0.24
N ALA A 13 2.00 -14.20 -0.82
CA ALA A 13 1.51 -14.08 -2.19
C ALA A 13 0.22 -14.89 -2.40
N ALA A 14 0.17 -16.13 -1.92
CA ALA A 14 -1.00 -16.98 -2.05
C ALA A 14 -2.22 -16.44 -1.28
N LEU A 15 -2.01 -15.93 -0.06
CA LEU A 15 -3.07 -15.30 0.72
C LEU A 15 -3.59 -14.03 0.04
N ALA A 16 -2.70 -13.19 -0.48
CA ALA A 16 -3.05 -12.00 -1.24
C ALA A 16 -3.82 -12.34 -2.54
N LEU A 17 -3.36 -13.36 -3.27
CA LEU A 17 -4.04 -13.83 -4.48
C LEU A 17 -5.43 -14.38 -4.16
N LEU A 18 -5.57 -15.16 -3.08
CA LEU A 18 -6.86 -15.66 -2.62
C LEU A 18 -7.80 -14.51 -2.26
N ALA A 19 -7.33 -13.54 -1.47
CA ALA A 19 -8.14 -12.38 -1.08
C ALA A 19 -8.62 -11.57 -2.30
N GLU A 20 -7.72 -11.28 -3.24
CA GLU A 20 -8.06 -10.56 -4.46
C GLU A 20 -8.97 -11.39 -5.39
N GLY A 21 -8.74 -12.70 -5.48
CA GLY A 21 -9.59 -13.61 -6.24
C GLY A 21 -11.02 -13.68 -5.70
N LEU A 22 -11.19 -13.67 -4.37
CA LEU A 22 -12.50 -13.58 -3.73
C LEU A 22 -13.18 -12.24 -4.02
N HIS A 23 -12.44 -11.13 -3.96
CA HIS A 23 -12.95 -9.80 -4.29
C HIS A 23 -13.41 -9.71 -5.76
N LEU A 24 -12.57 -10.13 -6.71
CA LEU A 24 -12.92 -10.09 -8.14
C LEU A 24 -13.99 -11.13 -8.50
N GLY A 25 -14.03 -12.26 -7.80
CA GLY A 25 -15.11 -13.23 -7.91
C GLY A 25 -16.45 -12.60 -7.49
N TRP A 26 -16.45 -11.82 -6.40
CA TRP A 26 -17.62 -11.03 -6.01
C TRP A 26 -18.02 -10.02 -7.09
N GLU A 27 -17.08 -9.23 -7.63
CA GLU A 27 -17.37 -8.29 -8.73
C GLU A 27 -17.96 -9.01 -9.96
N ALA A 28 -17.34 -10.12 -10.39
CA ALA A 28 -17.79 -10.91 -11.52
C ALA A 28 -19.23 -11.41 -11.37
N LEU A 29 -19.64 -11.78 -10.15
CA LEU A 29 -21.01 -12.21 -9.84
C LEU A 29 -22.01 -11.05 -9.69
N HIS A 30 -21.53 -9.81 -9.51
CA HIS A 30 -22.36 -8.62 -9.23
C HIS A 30 -22.29 -7.54 -10.31
N GLY A 31 -22.05 -7.92 -11.57
CA GLY A 31 -22.07 -6.99 -12.71
C GLY A 31 -20.79 -6.96 -13.53
N GLY A 32 -19.81 -7.81 -13.21
CA GLY A 32 -18.56 -7.93 -13.95
C GLY A 32 -17.41 -7.22 -13.23
N ILE A 33 -16.18 -7.57 -13.64
CA ILE A 33 -14.96 -6.97 -13.07
C ILE A 33 -14.92 -5.48 -13.41
N VAL A 34 -14.80 -4.65 -12.38
CA VAL A 34 -14.84 -3.18 -12.51
C VAL A 34 -13.60 -2.68 -13.23
N SER A 35 -13.76 -1.62 -14.03
CA SER A 35 -12.66 -0.88 -14.63
C SER A 35 -12.77 0.60 -14.29
N HIS A 36 -11.68 1.19 -13.80
CA HIS A 36 -11.62 2.59 -13.42
C HIS A 36 -10.91 3.39 -14.51
N HIS A 37 -11.53 4.49 -14.95
CA HIS A 37 -10.85 5.47 -15.79
C HIS A 37 -9.92 6.33 -14.94
N LEU A 38 -8.72 6.61 -15.46
CA LEU A 38 -7.79 7.53 -14.81
C LEU A 38 -8.45 8.90 -14.63
N LEU A 39 -8.24 9.49 -13.44
CA LEU A 39 -8.81 10.78 -13.04
C LEU A 39 -10.33 10.88 -13.23
N GLN A 40 -11.03 9.75 -13.21
CA GLN A 40 -12.48 9.67 -13.43
C GLN A 40 -12.92 10.29 -14.78
N SER A 41 -12.02 10.33 -15.76
CA SER A 41 -12.28 10.91 -17.08
C SER A 41 -12.48 9.83 -18.13
N ALA A 42 -13.65 9.79 -18.76
CA ALA A 42 -13.98 8.83 -19.82
C ALA A 42 -13.06 8.96 -21.06
N ALA A 43 -12.36 10.09 -21.22
CA ALA A 43 -11.37 10.28 -22.28
C ALA A 43 -10.04 9.55 -22.03
N MET A 44 -9.82 9.03 -20.81
CA MET A 44 -8.61 8.32 -20.43
C MET A 44 -8.83 6.80 -20.43
N PRO A 45 -7.76 6.00 -20.62
CA PRO A 45 -7.87 4.55 -20.64
C PRO A 45 -8.48 4.00 -19.34
N ALA A 46 -9.37 3.03 -19.50
CA ALA A 46 -9.92 2.27 -18.40
C ALA A 46 -8.91 1.21 -17.94
N ILE A 47 -8.76 1.08 -16.62
CA ILE A 47 -7.87 0.13 -15.98
C ILE A 47 -8.74 -0.87 -15.21
N SER A 48 -8.69 -2.14 -15.61
CA SER A 48 -9.44 -3.21 -14.96
C SER A 48 -8.87 -3.59 -13.59
N ASN A 49 -9.75 -3.89 -12.64
CA ASN A 49 -9.38 -4.45 -11.34
C ASN A 49 -8.72 -5.83 -11.44
N ALA A 50 -8.86 -6.52 -12.57
CA ALA A 50 -8.19 -7.81 -12.83
C ALA A 50 -6.66 -7.74 -12.68
N TRP A 51 -6.05 -6.57 -12.88
CA TRP A 51 -4.61 -6.36 -12.59
C TRP A 51 -4.24 -6.63 -11.13
N GLY A 52 -5.20 -6.57 -10.22
CA GLY A 52 -5.03 -6.94 -8.81
C GLY A 52 -4.51 -8.37 -8.63
N LEU A 53 -4.93 -9.33 -9.48
CA LEU A 53 -4.46 -10.73 -9.42
C LEU A 53 -2.96 -10.86 -9.60
N LEU A 54 -2.31 -9.87 -10.21
CA LEU A 54 -0.85 -9.81 -10.34
C LEU A 54 -0.25 -8.88 -9.29
N ILE A 55 -0.79 -7.67 -9.14
CA ILE A 55 -0.18 -6.60 -8.34
C ILE A 55 -0.19 -6.93 -6.85
N VAL A 56 -1.35 -7.33 -6.30
CA VAL A 56 -1.51 -7.57 -4.87
C VAL A 56 -0.61 -8.72 -4.38
N PRO A 57 -0.55 -9.91 -5.03
CA PRO A 57 0.35 -10.96 -4.60
C PRO A 57 1.82 -10.62 -4.82
N ALA A 58 2.19 -9.90 -5.89
CA ALA A 58 3.56 -9.44 -6.10
C ALA A 58 3.99 -8.47 -4.99
N LEU A 59 3.13 -7.52 -4.62
CA LEU A 59 3.38 -6.56 -3.56
C LEU A 59 3.50 -7.24 -2.19
N ALA A 60 2.62 -8.21 -1.91
CA ALA A 60 2.67 -9.02 -0.69
C ALA A 60 3.97 -9.84 -0.59
N ALA A 61 4.38 -10.51 -1.68
CA ALA A 61 5.64 -11.26 -1.74
C ALA A 61 6.86 -10.35 -1.55
N TRP A 62 6.83 -9.17 -2.18
CA TRP A 62 7.88 -8.17 -2.04
C TRP A 62 8.00 -7.69 -0.60
N ALA A 63 6.88 -7.29 0.03
CA ALA A 63 6.85 -6.83 1.41
C ALA A 63 7.28 -7.90 2.41
N ALA A 64 6.78 -9.13 2.25
CA ALA A 64 7.18 -10.27 3.07
C ALA A 64 8.68 -10.55 3.01
N GLY A 65 9.34 -10.31 1.87
CA GLY A 65 10.79 -10.49 1.71
C GLY A 65 11.65 -9.48 2.46
N ARG A 66 11.06 -8.36 2.88
CA ARG A 66 11.72 -7.27 3.60
C ARG A 66 11.48 -7.34 5.11
N LEU A 67 10.62 -8.24 5.56
CA LEU A 67 10.39 -8.48 6.98
C LEU A 67 11.65 -9.08 7.65
N PRO A 68 11.88 -8.82 8.94
CA PRO A 68 12.92 -9.50 9.70
C PRO A 68 12.71 -11.02 9.75
N ARG A 69 13.80 -11.80 9.74
CA ARG A 69 13.73 -13.24 10.00
C ARG A 69 13.35 -13.50 11.46
N PRO A 70 12.47 -14.47 11.76
CA PRO A 70 12.30 -14.92 13.13
C PRO A 70 13.54 -15.65 13.62
N GLY A 71 13.81 -15.52 14.92
CA GLY A 71 14.96 -16.12 15.58
C GLY A 71 16.16 -15.17 15.78
N VAL A 72 16.19 -14.01 15.11
CA VAL A 72 17.05 -12.90 15.54
C VAL A 72 16.34 -12.23 16.72
N ALA A 73 16.88 -12.43 17.93
CA ALA A 73 16.41 -11.94 19.25
C ALA A 73 15.09 -11.13 19.24
N ALA A 74 14.04 -11.68 19.88
CA ALA A 74 12.69 -11.13 20.08
C ALA A 74 12.54 -9.65 19.69
N ARG A 75 12.50 -9.38 18.38
CA ARG A 75 12.44 -8.03 17.87
C ARG A 75 11.00 -7.58 17.95
N ASP A 76 10.79 -6.39 18.51
CA ASP A 76 9.46 -5.79 18.59
C ASP A 76 8.80 -5.78 17.19
N TRP A 77 7.70 -6.51 17.04
CA TRP A 77 6.94 -6.65 15.80
C TRP A 77 5.94 -5.50 15.63
N ARG A 78 5.69 -4.73 16.70
CA ARG A 78 4.74 -3.60 16.70
C ARG A 78 5.03 -2.59 15.59
N PRO A 79 6.28 -2.20 15.27
CA PRO A 79 6.54 -1.25 14.19
C PRO A 79 6.16 -1.76 12.80
N VAL A 80 6.27 -3.07 12.56
CA VAL A 80 5.86 -3.71 11.31
C VAL A 80 4.34 -3.77 11.24
N ALA A 81 3.69 -4.21 12.32
CA ALA A 81 2.23 -4.28 12.37
C ALA A 81 1.58 -2.91 12.27
N LEU A 82 2.10 -1.90 12.97
CA LEU A 82 1.64 -0.51 12.82
C LEU A 82 1.93 0.03 11.41
N GLY A 83 3.07 -0.35 10.84
CA GLY A 83 3.44 -0.03 9.46
C GLY A 83 2.44 -0.57 8.44
N LEU A 84 1.80 -1.70 8.70
CA LEU A 84 0.74 -2.29 7.86
C LEU A 84 -0.66 -1.76 8.21
N ALA A 85 -1.01 -1.81 9.50
CA ALA A 85 -2.36 -1.58 9.99
C ALA A 85 -2.79 -0.12 9.85
N LEU A 86 -1.89 0.85 10.11
CA LEU A 86 -2.26 2.26 10.03
C LEU A 86 -2.58 2.68 8.58
N PRO A 87 -1.75 2.38 7.56
CA PRO A 87 -2.10 2.68 6.17
C PRO A 87 -3.30 1.88 5.66
N LEU A 88 -3.49 0.65 6.13
CA LEU A 88 -4.68 -0.15 5.82
C LEU A 88 -5.96 0.53 6.29
N LEU A 89 -6.02 0.92 7.56
CA LEU A 89 -7.19 1.58 8.14
C LEU A 89 -7.44 2.95 7.50
N LEU A 90 -6.38 3.72 7.25
CA LEU A 90 -6.51 5.02 6.58
C LEU A 90 -6.95 4.90 5.12
N GLY A 91 -6.42 3.92 4.38
CA GLY A 91 -6.86 3.62 3.01
C GLY A 91 -8.32 3.14 2.98
N ALA A 92 -8.71 2.28 3.91
CA ALA A 92 -10.10 1.83 4.03
C ALA A 92 -11.05 2.99 4.40
N ALA A 93 -10.64 3.88 5.32
CA ALA A 93 -11.42 5.05 5.67
C ALA A 93 -11.57 6.02 4.48
N LEU A 94 -10.50 6.24 3.71
CA LEU A 94 -10.53 7.06 2.51
C LEU A 94 -11.46 6.46 1.44
N SER A 95 -11.36 5.16 1.21
CA SER A 95 -12.21 4.42 0.28
C SER A 95 -13.68 4.46 0.66
N LEU A 96 -13.97 4.28 1.96
CA LEU A 96 -15.32 4.37 2.48
C LEU A 96 -15.88 5.80 2.33
N ALA A 97 -15.12 6.83 2.69
CA ALA A 97 -15.53 8.23 2.53
C ALA A 97 -15.84 8.57 1.06
N PHE A 98 -15.00 8.11 0.14
CA PHE A 98 -15.21 8.29 -1.30
C PHE A 98 -16.46 7.55 -1.78
N GLY A 99 -16.63 6.28 -1.39
CA GLY A 99 -17.78 5.46 -1.74
C GLY A 99 -19.11 6.03 -1.23
N LEU A 100 -19.09 6.65 -0.04
CA LEU A 100 -20.23 7.36 0.56
C LEU A 100 -20.44 8.77 -0.02
N LYS A 101 -19.65 9.20 -1.01
CA LYS A 101 -19.70 10.54 -1.64
C LYS A 101 -19.49 11.69 -0.64
N LEU A 102 -18.76 11.45 0.44
CA LEU A 102 -18.41 12.46 1.44
C LEU A 102 -17.17 13.23 0.97
N GLN A 103 -17.33 14.11 -0.02
CA GLN A 103 -16.22 14.75 -0.72
C GLN A 103 -15.25 15.49 0.21
N ALA A 104 -15.77 16.37 1.08
CA ALA A 104 -14.93 17.12 2.02
C ALA A 104 -14.12 16.19 2.95
N LEU A 105 -14.73 15.11 3.45
CA LEU A 105 -14.04 14.14 4.30
C LEU A 105 -12.97 13.37 3.51
N THR A 106 -13.26 12.98 2.27
CA THR A 106 -12.32 12.31 1.36
C THR A 106 -11.09 13.17 1.14
N GLU A 107 -11.28 14.46 0.83
CA GLU A 107 -10.20 15.43 0.62
C GLU A 107 -9.37 15.61 1.90
N ILE A 108 -10.02 15.80 3.05
CA ILE A 108 -9.35 15.92 4.35
C ILE A 108 -8.48 14.70 4.64
N ILE A 109 -9.03 13.49 4.50
CA ILE A 109 -8.29 12.24 4.73
C ILE A 109 -7.12 12.14 3.74
N PHE A 110 -7.36 12.39 2.46
CA PHE A 110 -6.34 12.27 1.41
C PHE A 110 -5.16 13.22 1.63
N PHE A 111 -5.42 14.52 1.83
CA PHE A 111 -4.36 15.51 2.04
C PHE A 111 -3.65 15.32 3.38
N THR A 112 -4.38 14.91 4.43
CA THR A 112 -3.75 14.56 5.72
C THR A 112 -2.84 13.35 5.57
N LEU A 113 -3.30 12.31 4.88
CA LEU A 113 -2.50 11.11 4.60
C LEU A 113 -1.24 11.49 3.81
N LEU A 114 -1.37 12.32 2.77
CA LEU A 114 -0.23 12.78 1.97
C LEU A 114 0.83 13.46 2.85
N LEU A 115 0.43 14.44 3.68
CA LEU A 115 1.34 15.15 4.57
C LEU A 115 1.99 14.22 5.61
N VAL A 116 1.17 13.40 6.27
CA VAL A 116 1.63 12.47 7.31
C VAL A 116 2.53 11.39 6.72
N ALA A 117 2.27 10.89 5.50
CA ALA A 117 3.06 9.85 4.85
C ALA A 117 4.47 10.32 4.47
N LEU A 118 4.66 11.62 4.19
CA LEU A 118 6.00 12.21 4.03
C LEU A 118 6.78 12.19 5.35
N LEU A 119 6.09 12.46 6.47
CA LEU A 119 6.67 12.54 7.81
C LEU A 119 6.78 11.19 8.53
N LEU A 120 6.04 10.17 8.10
CA LEU A 120 6.07 8.77 8.55
C LEU A 120 6.87 7.90 7.56
N PRO A 121 7.34 6.69 7.94
CA PRO A 121 8.17 5.87 7.06
C PRO A 121 7.31 5.15 6.02
N ALA A 122 6.54 5.89 5.22
CA ALA A 122 5.64 5.35 4.20
C ALA A 122 6.37 4.60 3.08
N HIS A 123 7.67 4.85 2.90
CA HIS A 123 8.55 4.07 2.04
C HIS A 123 8.75 2.61 2.47
N ARG A 124 8.28 2.24 3.66
CA ARG A 124 8.32 0.85 4.11
C ARG A 124 7.35 0.02 3.30
N PRO A 125 7.75 -1.20 2.92
CA PRO A 125 6.97 -2.03 2.03
C PRO A 125 5.64 -2.48 2.65
N GLU A 126 5.59 -2.73 3.96
CA GLU A 126 4.36 -3.02 4.69
C GLU A 126 3.35 -1.86 4.63
N SER A 127 3.82 -0.60 4.57
CA SER A 127 2.96 0.58 4.49
C SER A 127 2.32 0.74 3.13
N LEU A 128 3.09 0.52 2.06
CA LEU A 128 2.54 0.49 0.70
C LEU A 128 1.51 -0.65 0.55
N LEU A 129 1.83 -1.85 1.05
CA LEU A 129 0.91 -2.98 1.03
C LEU A 129 -0.38 -2.68 1.79
N GLY A 130 -0.29 -2.14 3.00
CA GLY A 130 -1.46 -1.79 3.81
C GLY A 130 -2.36 -0.79 3.10
N PHE A 131 -1.77 0.30 2.58
CA PHE A 131 -2.52 1.32 1.83
C PHE A 131 -3.23 0.73 0.61
N VAL A 132 -2.53 -0.07 -0.20
CA VAL A 132 -3.12 -0.71 -1.40
C VAL A 132 -4.29 -1.61 -1.02
N LEU A 133 -4.11 -2.49 -0.03
CA LEU A 133 -5.18 -3.37 0.45
C LEU A 133 -6.41 -2.59 0.95
N GLY A 134 -6.19 -1.48 1.66
CA GLY A 134 -7.28 -0.64 2.16
C GLY A 134 -8.04 0.07 1.04
N MET A 135 -7.40 0.30 -0.10
CA MET A 135 -7.98 1.02 -1.24
C MET A 135 -8.55 0.11 -2.33
N SER A 136 -8.18 -1.18 -2.35
CA SER A 136 -8.50 -2.12 -3.43
C SER A 136 -9.99 -2.29 -3.69
N TRP A 137 -10.84 -2.25 -2.65
CA TRP A 137 -12.29 -2.43 -2.81
C TRP A 137 -12.94 -1.31 -3.64
N THR A 138 -12.43 -0.08 -3.55
CA THR A 138 -13.07 1.09 -4.20
C THR A 138 -12.35 1.53 -5.46
N PHE A 139 -11.03 1.34 -5.54
CA PHE A 139 -10.20 1.86 -6.62
C PHE A 139 -9.40 0.79 -7.36
N GLY A 140 -9.55 -0.48 -6.98
CA GLY A 140 -8.68 -1.56 -7.44
C GLY A 140 -7.24 -1.42 -6.94
N ALA A 141 -6.37 -2.33 -7.37
CA ALA A 141 -4.98 -2.33 -6.91
C ALA A 141 -4.07 -1.32 -7.63
N VAL A 142 -4.35 -1.00 -8.91
CA VAL A 142 -3.42 -0.25 -9.77
C VAL A 142 -3.24 1.19 -9.30
N LEU A 143 -4.35 1.92 -9.14
CA LEU A 143 -4.32 3.34 -8.78
C LEU A 143 -3.66 3.59 -7.41
N PRO A 144 -4.04 2.90 -6.31
CA PRO A 144 -3.38 3.09 -5.03
C PRO A 144 -1.94 2.61 -5.04
N THR A 145 -1.57 1.61 -5.86
CA THR A 145 -0.17 1.21 -6.00
C THR A 145 0.66 2.32 -6.64
N ALA A 146 0.15 2.93 -7.73
CA ALA A 146 0.84 4.02 -8.41
C ALA A 146 1.01 5.25 -7.51
N ILE A 147 -0.08 5.72 -6.91
CA ILE A 147 -0.05 6.89 -6.00
C ILE A 147 0.80 6.58 -4.77
N GLY A 148 0.58 5.42 -4.14
CA GLY A 148 1.33 4.98 -2.97
C GLY A 148 2.83 4.86 -3.25
N ALA A 149 3.23 4.38 -4.43
CA ALA A 149 4.64 4.29 -4.82
C ALA A 149 5.30 5.67 -4.95
N VAL A 150 4.59 6.67 -5.51
CA VAL A 150 5.07 8.05 -5.55
C VAL A 150 5.27 8.60 -4.14
N ILE A 151 4.28 8.45 -3.26
CA ILE A 151 4.35 8.91 -1.86
C ILE A 151 5.50 8.20 -1.11
N ALA A 152 5.63 6.88 -1.29
CA ALA A 152 6.72 6.09 -0.74
C ALA A 152 8.09 6.60 -1.22
N GLY A 153 8.24 6.89 -2.52
CA GLY A 153 9.46 7.46 -3.09
C GLY A 153 9.81 8.82 -2.48
N LEU A 154 8.84 9.71 -2.34
CA LEU A 154 9.03 11.03 -1.71
C LEU A 154 9.40 10.90 -0.23
N SER A 155 8.72 10.03 0.52
CA SER A 155 9.02 9.72 1.92
C SER A 155 10.45 9.20 2.09
N TRP A 156 10.91 8.34 1.17
CA TRP A 156 12.28 7.83 1.16
C TRP A 156 13.29 8.95 0.91
N ALA A 157 13.06 9.76 -0.13
CA ALA A 157 13.96 10.86 -0.51
C ALA A 157 14.10 11.89 0.60
N LEU A 158 12.99 12.34 1.20
CA LEU A 158 12.97 13.31 2.29
C LEU A 158 13.78 12.81 3.50
N ARG A 159 13.60 11.54 3.88
CA ARG A 159 14.32 10.93 4.99
C ARG A 159 15.79 10.69 4.69
N GLY A 160 16.11 10.34 3.45
CA GLY A 160 17.48 10.21 2.97
C GLY A 160 18.22 11.55 3.11
N ALA A 161 17.62 12.62 2.59
CA ALA A 161 18.14 13.98 2.68
C ALA A 161 18.31 14.43 4.14
N ALA A 162 17.31 14.20 5.00
CA ALA A 162 17.38 14.56 6.42
C ALA A 162 18.51 13.82 7.15
N ARG A 163 18.70 12.51 6.89
CA ARG A 163 19.80 11.73 7.49
C ARG A 163 21.16 12.21 6.99
N TRP A 164 21.28 12.49 5.70
CA TRP A 164 22.51 12.99 5.11
C TRP A 164 22.89 14.36 5.70
N ALA A 165 21.94 15.29 5.77
CA ALA A 165 22.17 16.62 6.36
C ALA A 165 22.59 16.52 7.84
N TRP A 166 21.94 15.64 8.60
CA TRP A 166 22.31 15.39 9.99
C TRP A 166 23.72 14.80 10.15
N GLN A 167 24.14 13.90 9.25
CA GLN A 167 25.49 13.36 9.26
C GLN A 167 26.55 14.40 8.86
N ALA A 168 26.25 15.25 7.89
CA ALA A 168 27.13 16.34 7.45
C ALA A 168 27.31 17.44 8.52
N ALA A 169 26.30 17.66 9.36
CA ALA A 169 26.33 18.66 10.43
C ALA A 169 26.97 18.17 11.74
N ARG A 170 27.33 16.88 11.85
CA ARG A 170 28.00 16.35 13.06
C ARG A 170 29.49 16.75 13.05
N PRO A 171 29.98 17.49 14.06
CA PRO A 171 31.41 17.73 14.20
C PRO A 171 32.14 16.40 14.43
N ALA A 172 33.35 16.30 13.85
CA ALA A 172 34.22 15.12 13.94
C ALA A 172 34.68 14.85 15.38
#